data_AF-A0A662G0F2-F1
#
_entry.id   AF-A0A662G0F2-F1
#
_cell.length_a   1.000
_cell.length_b   1.000
_cell.length_c   1.000
_cell.angle_alpha   90.00
_cell.angle_beta   90.00
_cell.angle_gamma   90.00
#
_symmetry.space_group_name_H-M   'P 1'
#
loop_
_entity.id
_entity.type
_entity.pdbx_description
1 polymer ?
#
loop_
_entity_poly.entity_id
_entity_poly.type
_entity_poly.pdbx_seq_one_letter_code
_entity_poly.pdbx_strand_id
1 'polypeptide(L)' 'MPLSIMIMVFTMSEELKCSICGSKDVIALIEGKYYCFKCGSKIVERHVLKQLEELERRGIIALEEGEIES' A
#
# COMPACT_ATOMS: atom_id res chain seq x y z
N MET A 1 17.54 -40.94 -15.94
CA MET A 1 17.33 -40.67 -14.50
C MET A 1 16.54 -39.37 -14.39
N PRO A 2 15.52 -39.32 -13.53
CA PRO A 2 14.18 -38.96 -13.98
C PRO A 2 13.84 -37.47 -13.79
N LEU A 3 13.00 -36.98 -14.71
CA LEU A 3 12.34 -35.66 -14.76
C LEU A 3 11.35 -35.40 -13.58
N SER A 4 11.59 -35.97 -12.40
CA SER A 4 10.62 -36.11 -11.30
C SER A 4 10.75 -35.09 -10.15
N ILE A 5 11.30 -33.92 -10.41
CA ILE A 5 11.11 -32.73 -9.55
C ILE A 5 10.35 -31.71 -10.43
N MET A 6 9.19 -32.04 -11.01
CA MET A 6 7.89 -32.12 -10.33
C MET A 6 7.73 -30.93 -9.37
N ILE A 7 7.47 -29.74 -9.90
CA ILE A 7 6.10 -29.25 -10.08
C ILE A 7 5.35 -29.32 -8.73
N MET A 8 5.81 -28.54 -7.75
CA MET A 8 5.08 -28.26 -6.50
C MET A 8 5.29 -26.80 -6.08
N VAL A 9 5.19 -25.86 -7.00
CA VAL A 9 4.59 -24.57 -6.62
C VAL A 9 3.23 -24.58 -7.26
N PHE A 10 2.36 -25.35 -6.62
CA PHE A 10 0.92 -25.33 -6.82
C PHE A 10 0.51 -23.87 -6.98
N THR A 11 0.03 -23.54 -8.17
CA THR A 11 -0.73 -22.34 -8.48
C THR A 11 -1.93 -22.31 -7.54
N MET A 12 -1.76 -21.70 -6.37
CA MET A 12 -2.88 -21.28 -5.55
C MET A 12 -3.33 -19.96 -6.16
N SER A 13 -4.23 -20.07 -7.13
CA SER A 13 -4.90 -18.95 -7.80
C SER A 13 -5.87 -18.25 -6.84
N GLU A 14 -5.39 -17.84 -5.67
CA GLU A 14 -6.09 -16.86 -4.87
C GLU A 14 -5.98 -15.55 -5.64
N GLU A 15 -7.05 -15.22 -6.36
CA GLU A 15 -7.18 -13.95 -7.05
C GLU A 15 -6.81 -12.84 -6.08
N LEU A 16 -5.65 -12.22 -6.29
CA LEU A 16 -5.17 -11.11 -5.48
C LEU A 16 -6.20 -10.00 -5.51
N LYS A 17 -6.76 -9.68 -4.35
CA LYS A 17 -7.82 -8.69 -4.20
C LYS A 17 -7.41 -7.63 -3.19
N CYS A 18 -7.86 -6.41 -3.45
CA CYS A 18 -7.73 -5.32 -2.52
C CYS A 18 -8.44 -5.69 -1.21
N SER A 19 -7.72 -5.61 -0.10
CA SER A 19 -8.21 -5.94 1.24
C SER A 19 -9.34 -5.00 1.72
N ILE A 20 -9.61 -3.88 1.03
CA ILE A 20 -10.67 -2.91 1.38
C ILE A 20 -11.88 -3.05 0.47
N CYS A 21 -11.69 -2.98 -0.85
CA CYS A 21 -12.81 -2.93 -1.80
C CYS A 21 -13.00 -4.22 -2.61
N GLY A 22 -12.12 -5.22 -2.47
CA GLY A 22 -12.20 -6.47 -3.21
C GLY A 22 -11.83 -6.38 -4.70
N SER A 23 -11.39 -5.22 -5.19
CA SER A 23 -10.92 -5.04 -6.57
C SER A 23 -9.75 -5.99 -6.85
N LYS A 24 -9.79 -6.66 -8.01
CA LYS A 24 -8.71 -7.53 -8.51
C LYS A 24 -7.51 -6.73 -9.04
N ASP A 25 -7.69 -5.42 -9.24
CA ASP A 25 -6.65 -4.50 -9.72
C ASP A 25 -5.77 -4.06 -8.55
N VAL A 26 -5.07 -5.03 -7.97
CA VAL A 26 -4.10 -4.82 -6.90
C VAL A 26 -2.79 -4.32 -7.49
N ILE A 27 -2.25 -3.25 -6.91
CA ILE A 27 -0.97 -2.66 -7.34
C ILE A 27 0.04 -2.48 -6.20
N ALA A 28 -0.39 -2.63 -4.95
CA ALA A 28 0.43 -2.36 -3.78
C ALA A 28 0.28 -3.43 -2.70
N LEU A 29 1.40 -3.79 -2.05
CA LEU A 29 1.45 -4.62 -0.85
C LEU A 29 1.90 -3.73 0.31
N ILE A 30 1.00 -3.43 1.24
CA ILE A 30 1.25 -2.56 2.39
C ILE A 30 0.99 -3.40 3.65
N GLU A 31 2.00 -3.54 4.52
CA GLU A 31 1.91 -4.32 5.77
C GLU A 31 1.37 -5.76 5.56
N GLY A 32 1.79 -6.41 4.46
CA GLY A 32 1.36 -7.78 4.13
C GLY A 32 -0.05 -7.90 3.56
N LYS A 33 -0.74 -6.79 3.32
CA LYS A 33 -2.07 -6.75 2.68
C LYS A 33 -2.01 -6.12 1.30
N TYR A 34 -2.79 -6.66 0.38
CA TYR A 34 -2.88 -6.20 -0.99
C TYR A 34 -3.91 -5.09 -1.14
N TYR A 35 -3.60 -4.06 -1.93
CA TYR A 35 -4.47 -2.90 -2.16
C TYR A 35 -4.48 -2.46 -3.62
N CYS A 36 -5.64 -1.99 -4.09
CA CYS A 36 -5.75 -1.27 -5.35
C CYS A 36 -5.29 0.19 -5.19
N PHE A 37 -5.05 0.89 -6.31
CA PHE A 37 -4.56 2.27 -6.30
C PHE A 37 -5.41 3.21 -5.43
N LYS A 38 -6.73 3.18 -5.60
CA LYS A 38 -7.67 4.07 -4.89
C LYS A 38 -7.66 3.88 -3.37
N CYS A 39 -7.45 2.65 -2.91
CA CYS A 39 -7.45 2.32 -1.50
C CYS A 39 -6.05 2.50 -0.89
N GLY A 40 -5.01 2.05 -1.60
CA GLY A 40 -3.62 2.15 -1.19
C GLY A 40 -3.17 3.60 -1.07
N SER A 41 -3.54 4.47 -2.02
CA SER A 41 -3.18 5.90 -1.97
C SER A 41 -3.67 6.58 -0.69
N LYS A 42 -4.91 6.34 -0.28
CA LYS A 42 -5.49 6.88 0.98
C LYS A 42 -4.80 6.37 2.24
N ILE A 43 -4.20 5.18 2.20
CA ILE A 43 -3.42 4.64 3.32
C ILE A 43 -2.09 5.37 3.40
N VAL A 44 -1.39 5.48 2.26
CA VAL A 44 -0.11 6.17 2.17
C VAL A 44 -0.26 7.64 2.53
N GLU A 45 -1.24 8.34 1.97
CA GLU A 45 -1.54 9.75 2.26
C GLU A 45 -1.72 9.99 3.76
N ARG A 46 -2.56 9.19 4.43
CA ARG A 46 -2.75 9.29 5.89
C ARG A 46 -1.48 8.99 6.68
N HIS A 47 -0.64 8.05 6.21
CA HIS A 47 0.61 7.74 6.87
C HIS A 47 1.61 8.89 6.74
N VAL A 48 1.73 9.47 5.54
CA VAL A 48 2.59 10.62 5.26
C VAL A 48 2.13 11.84 6.05
N LEU A 49 0.84 12.15 6.07
CA LEU A 49 0.31 13.27 6.87
C LEU A 49 0.65 13.13 8.35
N LYS A 50 0.48 11.94 8.94
CA LYS A 50 0.88 11.67 10.32
C LYS A 50 2.39 11.84 10.55
N GLN A 51 3.21 11.42 9.58
CA GLN A 51 4.65 11.61 9.66
C GLN A 51 5.01 13.11 9.61
N LEU A 52 4.35 13.88 8.75
CA LEU A 52 4.54 15.33 8.67
C LEU A 52 4.16 16.03 9.98
N GLU A 53 3.00 15.73 10.56
CA GLU A 53 2.58 16.26 11.87
C GLU A 53 3.62 15.94 12.98
N GLU A 54 4.17 14.73 12.98
CA GLU A 54 5.18 14.35 13.97
C GLU A 54 6.52 15.06 13.74
N LEU A 55 6.93 15.26 12.49
CA LEU A 55 8.12 16.02 12.14
C LEU A 55 7.97 17.50 12.52
N GLU A 56 6.77 18.06 12.36
CA GLU A 56 6.42 19.42 12.77
C GLU A 56 6.49 19.55 14.30
N ARG A 57 5.88 18.63 15.05
CA ARG A 57 5.97 18.61 16.52
C ARG A 57 7.40 18.52 17.03
N ARG A 58 8.28 17.83 16.30
CA ARG A 58 9.71 17.74 16.62
C ARG A 58 10.50 18.98 16.21
N GLY A 59 9.86 19.96 15.56
CA GLY A 59 10.51 21.17 15.06
C GLY A 59 11.48 20.93 13.91
N ILE A 60 11.35 19.80 13.19
CA ILE A 60 12.22 19.46 12.05
C ILE A 60 11.76 20.19 10.79
N ILE A 61 10.45 20.33 10.63
CA ILE A 61 9.82 21.06 9.54
C ILE A 61 8.85 22.08 10.15
N ALA A 62 8.68 23.21 9.48
CA ALA A 62 7.55 24.11 9.71
C ALA A 62 6.57 23.87 8.57
N LEU A 63 5.37 23.36 8.86
CA LEU A 63 4.32 23.30 7.87
C LEU A 63 3.76 24.73 7.77
N GLU A 64 4.14 25.45 6.72
CA GLU A 64 3.46 26.70 6.40
C GLU A 64 2.03 26.34 5.97
N GLU A 65 1.02 26.98 6.58
CA GLU A 65 -0.37 26.94 6.11
C GLU A 65 -0.47 27.72 4.78
N GLY A 66 0.15 27.17 3.74
CA GLY A 66 0.12 27.69 2.38
C GLY A 66 -1.18 27.28 1.72
N GLU A 67 -2.06 28.25 1.56
CA GLU A 67 -3.26 28.31 0.71
C GLU A 67 -3.32 27.22 -0.36
N ILE A 68 -4.13 26.18 -0.13
CA ILE A 68 -4.69 25.41 -1.24
C ILE A 68 -5.80 26.29 -1.84
N GLU A 69 -5.40 27.29 -2.64
CA GLU A 69 -6.34 27.92 -3.57
C GLU A 69 -6.75 26.86 -4.60
N SER A 70 -7.98 26.41 -4.43
CA SER A 70 -8.75 25.55 -5.35
C SER A 70 -9.03 26.23 -6.68
#